data_AF-A0AAW6JGZ5-F1
#
_entry.id   AF-A0AAW6JGZ5-F1
#
_cell.length_a   1.000
_cell.length_b   1.000
_cell.length_c   1.000
_cell.angle_alpha   90.00
_cell.angle_beta   90.00
_cell.angle_gamma   90.00
#
_symmetry.space_group_name_H-M   'P 1'
#
loop_
_entity.id
_entity.type
_entity.pdbx_description
1 polymer ?
#
loop_
_entity_poly.entity_id
_entity_poly.type
_entity_poly.pdbx_seq_one_letter_code
_entity_poly.pdbx_strand_id
1 'polypeptide(L)'
;MMLSTDIKPESIINRIERVVSMLMEEDPIFKEDLNYVETVKHILKIVQENLTLERFNNMSDDKLKENCSFVMSSEILSKIGEEFTPEQMAIFDEAIKRK
;
A
#
# COMPACT_ATOMS: atom_id res chain seq x y z
N MET A 1 10.57 13.02 34.63
CA MET A 1 10.55 11.99 33.57
C MET A 1 9.09 11.76 33.21
N MET A 2 8.60 12.40 32.15
CA MET A 2 7.34 12.05 31.49
C MET A 2 7.20 12.87 30.20
N LEU A 3 7.18 12.18 29.07
CA LEU A 3 6.48 12.61 27.85
C LEU A 3 6.03 11.30 27.18
N SER A 4 4.99 10.68 27.74
CA SER A 4 4.24 9.67 27.02
C SER A 4 3.43 10.38 25.94
N THR A 5 4.05 10.61 24.79
CA THR A 5 3.29 10.89 23.57
C THR A 5 2.72 9.56 23.11
N ASP A 6 1.63 9.13 23.74
CA ASP A 6 0.74 8.12 23.20
C ASP A 6 0.14 8.69 21.92
N ILE A 7 0.84 8.48 20.81
CA ILE A 7 0.32 8.76 19.48
C ILE A 7 -0.82 7.77 19.28
N LYS A 8 -2.05 8.28 19.36
CA LYS A 8 -3.26 7.47 19.28
C LYS A 8 -3.33 6.76 17.92
N PRO A 9 -3.85 5.53 17.86
CA PRO A 9 -4.07 4.78 16.61
C PRO A 9 -4.75 5.60 15.49
N GLU A 10 -5.60 6.57 15.89
CA GLU A 10 -6.25 7.57 15.03
C GLU A 10 -5.26 8.38 14.18
N SER A 11 -4.01 8.59 14.64
CA SER A 11 -2.98 9.31 13.88
C SER A 11 -2.37 8.49 12.75
N ILE A 12 -2.39 7.15 12.83
CA ILE A 12 -1.79 6.26 11.82
C ILE A 12 -2.75 6.13 10.64
N ILE A 13 -4.01 5.83 10.95
CA ILE A 13 -5.05 5.69 9.93
C ILE A 13 -5.18 7.00 9.14
N ASN A 14 -5.19 8.16 9.79
CA ASN A 14 -5.28 9.45 9.10
C ASN A 14 -4.09 9.72 8.15
N ARG A 15 -2.86 9.33 8.53
CA ARG A 15 -1.69 9.47 7.64
C ARG A 15 -1.79 8.54 6.44
N ILE A 16 -2.24 7.31 6.64
CA ILE A 16 -2.44 6.33 5.56
C ILE A 16 -3.54 6.80 4.62
N GLU A 17 -4.71 7.18 5.14
CA GLU A 17 -5.85 7.70 4.38
C GLU A 17 -5.44 8.88 3.48
N ARG A 18 -4.71 9.85 4.03
CA ARG A 18 -4.20 10.99 3.26
C ARG A 18 -3.29 10.55 2.12
N VAL A 19 -2.36 9.64 2.37
CA VAL A 19 -1.43 9.13 1.35
C VAL A 19 -2.16 8.34 0.26
N VAL A 20 -3.09 7.47 0.64
CA VAL A 20 -3.89 6.68 -0.31
C VAL A 20 -4.75 7.59 -1.18
N SER A 21 -5.41 8.61 -0.60
CA SER A 21 -6.18 9.60 -1.36
C SER A 21 -5.32 10.32 -2.39
N MET A 22 -4.13 10.80 -1.99
CA MET A 22 -3.20 11.46 -2.92
C MET A 22 -2.78 10.54 -4.07
N LEU A 23 -2.44 9.28 -3.77
CA LEU A 23 -2.06 8.31 -4.82
C LEU A 23 -3.20 8.05 -5.80
N MET A 24 -4.43 7.88 -5.31
CA MET A 24 -5.62 7.68 -6.16
C MET A 24 -6.00 8.93 -6.97
N GLU A 25 -5.66 10.13 -6.49
CA GLU A 25 -5.83 11.36 -7.24
C GLU A 25 -4.76 11.54 -8.32
N GLU A 26 -3.52 11.11 -8.04
CA GLU A 26 -2.38 11.25 -8.95
C GLU A 26 -2.36 10.21 -10.08
N ASP A 27 -2.77 8.97 -9.81
CA ASP A 27 -2.78 7.89 -10.80
C ASP A 27 -4.21 7.32 -10.97
N PRO A 28 -4.87 7.58 -12.11
CA PRO A 28 -6.22 7.08 -12.39
C PRO A 28 -6.35 5.57 -12.24
N ILE A 29 -5.31 4.77 -12.52
CA ILE A 29 -5.38 3.31 -12.43
C ILE A 29 -5.70 2.86 -11.00
N PHE A 30 -5.15 3.54 -9.99
CA PHE A 30 -5.45 3.24 -8.59
C PHE A 30 -6.91 3.56 -8.25
N LYS A 31 -7.46 4.62 -8.83
CA LYS A 31 -8.85 5.02 -8.58
C LYS A 31 -9.87 4.12 -9.27
N GLU A 32 -9.53 3.63 -10.46
CA GLU A 32 -10.40 2.80 -11.28
C GLU A 32 -10.43 1.35 -10.76
N ASP A 33 -9.26 0.80 -10.40
CA ASP A 33 -9.12 -0.62 -10.10
C ASP A 33 -9.09 -0.96 -8.61
N LEU A 34 -8.89 0.01 -7.71
CA LEU A 34 -8.83 -0.24 -6.26
C LEU A 34 -10.01 0.37 -5.51
N ASN A 35 -10.39 -0.28 -4.41
CA ASN A 35 -11.38 0.24 -3.48
C ASN A 35 -10.67 0.97 -2.33
N TYR A 36 -10.89 2.28 -2.21
CA TYR A 36 -10.27 3.12 -1.18
C TYR A 36 -10.34 2.52 0.24
N VAL A 37 -11.52 2.08 0.67
CA VAL A 37 -11.73 1.58 2.04
C VAL A 37 -10.96 0.29 2.27
N GLU A 38 -11.00 -0.63 1.32
CA GLU A 38 -10.28 -1.91 1.44
C GLU A 38 -8.77 -1.74 1.35
N THR A 39 -8.28 -0.85 0.46
CA THR A 39 -6.85 -0.51 0.37
C THR A 39 -6.33 0.10 1.67
N VAL A 40 -7.05 1.08 2.26
CA VAL A 40 -6.66 1.67 3.55
C VAL A 40 -6.61 0.61 4.66
N LYS A 41 -7.61 -0.27 4.74
CA LYS A 41 -7.63 -1.37 5.73
C LYS A 41 -6.46 -2.33 5.53
N HIS A 42 -6.15 -2.69 4.29
CA HIS A 42 -5.07 -3.61 3.98
C HIS A 42 -3.70 -3.03 4.33
N ILE A 43 -3.45 -1.77 3.95
CA ILE A 43 -2.21 -1.06 4.30
C ILE A 43 -2.09 -0.91 5.82
N LEU A 44 -3.19 -0.57 6.52
CA LEU A 44 -3.19 -0.47 7.98
C LEU A 44 -2.81 -1.81 8.63
N LYS A 45 -3.36 -2.92 8.13
CA LYS A 45 -3.00 -4.27 8.59
C LYS A 45 -1.51 -4.56 8.37
N ILE A 46 -0.98 -4.29 7.18
CA ILE A 46 0.45 -4.47 6.87
C ILE A 46 1.32 -3.65 7.84
N VAL A 47 0.97 -2.38 8.08
CA VAL A 47 1.68 -1.52 9.02
C VAL A 47 1.65 -2.11 10.44
N GLN A 48 0.48 -2.54 10.92
CA GLN A 48 0.32 -3.12 12.26
C GLN A 48 1.09 -4.43 12.44
N GLU A 49 1.19 -5.25 11.39
CA GLU A 49 1.89 -6.54 11.43
C GLU A 49 3.40 -6.41 11.30
N ASN A 50 3.92 -5.35 10.66
CA ASN A 50 5.33 -5.26 10.27
C ASN A 50 6.09 -4.09 10.92
N LEU A 51 5.42 -3.09 11.48
CA LEU A 51 6.05 -1.89 12.02
C LEU A 51 5.64 -1.61 13.46
N THR A 52 6.61 -1.18 14.26
CA THR A 52 6.33 -0.56 15.55
C THR A 52 5.80 0.86 15.33
N LEU A 53 5.02 1.35 16.31
CA LEU A 53 4.54 2.74 16.31
C LEU A 53 5.68 3.75 16.11
N GLU A 54 6.79 3.57 16.83
CA GLU A 54 7.96 4.43 16.72
C GLU A 54 8.53 4.46 15.30
N ARG A 55 8.70 3.29 14.67
CA ARG A 55 9.21 3.21 13.29
C ARG A 55 8.28 3.87 12.30
N PHE A 56 6.97 3.68 12.45
CA PHE A 56 5.98 4.33 11.58
C PHE A 56 5.99 5.85 11.76
N ASN A 57 6.04 6.33 12.99
CA ASN A 57 6.01 7.76 13.29
C ASN A 57 7.28 8.48 12.80
N ASN A 58 8.42 7.81 12.81
CA ASN A 58 9.69 8.34 12.29
C ASN A 58 9.84 8.19 10.76
N MET A 59 8.89 7.55 10.07
CA MET A 59 8.88 7.44 8.61
C MET A 59 8.44 8.77 7.97
N SER A 60 9.15 9.21 6.93
CA SER A 60 8.74 10.38 6.14
C SER A 60 7.46 10.10 5.33
N ASP A 61 6.74 11.16 4.99
CA ASP A 61 5.55 11.03 4.13
C ASP A 61 5.91 10.51 2.73
N ASP A 62 7.06 10.90 2.17
CA ASP A 62 7.55 10.37 0.89
C ASP A 62 7.80 8.86 0.95
N LYS A 63 8.40 8.36 2.04
CA LYS A 63 8.65 6.93 2.20
C LYS A 63 7.35 6.17 2.41
N LEU A 64 6.40 6.74 3.16
CA LEU A 64 5.08 6.17 3.32
C LEU A 64 4.35 6.09 1.98
N LYS A 65 4.43 7.14 1.16
CA LYS A 65 3.86 7.18 -0.19
C LYS A 65 4.46 6.13 -1.11
N GLU A 66 5.78 5.97 -1.12
CA GLU A 66 6.47 4.91 -1.86
C GLU A 66 5.97 3.52 -1.45
N ASN A 67 5.88 3.25 -0.13
CA ASN A 67 5.42 1.97 0.39
C ASN A 67 3.96 1.69 0.04
N CYS A 68 3.07 2.69 0.19
CA CYS A 68 1.67 2.57 -0.18
C CYS A 68 1.51 2.32 -1.68
N SER A 69 2.24 3.06 -2.53
CA SER A 69 2.23 2.86 -3.98
C SER A 69 2.68 1.44 -4.36
N PHE A 70 3.71 0.91 -3.70
CA PHE A 70 4.16 -0.47 -3.94
C PHE A 70 3.07 -1.51 -3.62
N VAL A 71 2.37 -1.36 -2.48
CA VAL A 71 1.26 -2.25 -2.10
C VAL A 71 0.12 -2.15 -3.11
N MET A 72 -0.29 -0.94 -3.46
CA MET A 72 -1.38 -0.69 -4.41
C MET A 72 -1.07 -1.25 -5.81
N SER A 73 0.15 -1.05 -6.32
CA SER A 73 0.57 -1.63 -7.59
C SER A 73 0.60 -3.16 -7.54
N SER A 74 1.01 -3.74 -6.40
CA SER A 74 1.00 -5.21 -6.22
C SER A 74 -0.42 -5.79 -6.21
N GLU A 75 -1.39 -5.06 -5.65
CA GLU A 75 -2.81 -5.44 -5.69
C GLU A 75 -3.35 -5.42 -7.13
N ILE A 76 -3.04 -4.38 -7.91
CA ILE A 76 -3.42 -4.30 -9.32
C ILE A 76 -2.81 -5.46 -10.10
N LEU A 77 -1.51 -5.72 -9.94
CA LEU A 77 -0.84 -6.82 -10.62
C LEU A 77 -1.45 -8.18 -10.25
N SER A 78 -1.83 -8.37 -8.98
CA SER A 78 -2.51 -9.59 -8.53
C SER A 78 -3.86 -9.76 -9.25
N LYS A 79 -4.67 -8.71 -9.34
CA LYS A 79 -5.96 -8.73 -10.06
C LYS A 79 -5.79 -9.04 -11.55
N ILE A 80 -4.84 -8.39 -12.22
CA ILE A 80 -4.53 -8.67 -13.62
C ILE A 80 -4.09 -10.13 -13.79
N GLY A 81 -3.26 -10.63 -12.87
CA GLY A 81 -2.80 -12.01 -12.88
C GLY A 81 -3.94 -13.04 -12.69
N GLU A 82 -4.98 -12.71 -11.93
CA GLU A 82 -6.18 -13.54 -11.77
C GLU A 82 -6.98 -13.69 -13.09
N GLU A 83 -6.87 -12.73 -14.00
CA GLU A 83 -7.53 -12.75 -15.31
C GLU A 83 -6.74 -13.53 -16.38
N PHE A 84 -5.48 -13.89 -16.09
CA PHE A 84 -4.65 -14.59 -17.05
C PHE A 84 -5.04 -16.06 -17.18
N THR A 85 -5.09 -16.53 -18.43
CA THR A 85 -5.05 -17.96 -18.73
C THR A 85 -3.71 -18.58 -18.26
N PRO A 86 -3.65 -19.90 -18.00
CA PRO A 86 -2.40 -20.57 -17.64
C PRO A 86 -1.24 -20.28 -18.61
N GLU A 87 -1.54 -20.18 -19.91
CA GLU A 87 -0.57 -19.85 -20.95
C GLU A 87 -0.05 -18.41 -20.83
N GLN A 88 -0.93 -17.45 -20.54
CA GLN A 88 -0.55 -16.04 -20.34
C GLN A 88 0.29 -15.87 -19.07
N MET A 89 -0.06 -16.57 -17.98
CA MET A 89 0.72 -16.55 -16.75
C MET A 89 2.14 -17.10 -16.96
N ALA A 90 2.28 -18.20 -17.72
CA ALA A 90 3.60 -18.74 -18.05
C ALA A 90 4.48 -17.76 -18.85
N ILE A 91 3.88 -16.99 -19.78
CA ILE A 91 4.59 -15.95 -20.53
C ILE A 91 5.01 -14.80 -19.63
N PHE A 92 4.13 -14.36 -18.73
CA PHE A 92 4.42 -13.31 -17.76
C PHE A 92 5.57 -13.69 -16.82
N ASP A 93 5.52 -14.90 -16.25
CA ASP A 93 6.58 -15.43 -15.39
C ASP A 93 7.94 -15.49 -16.10
N GLU A 94 7.96 -15.94 -17.36
CA GLU A 94 9.16 -15.96 -18.18
C GLU A 94 9.70 -14.54 -18.46
N ALA A 95 8.84 -13.54 -18.64
CA ALA A 95 9.24 -12.16 -18.87
C ALA A 95 9.83 -11.50 -17.62
N ILE A 96 9.31 -11.80 -16.43
CA ILE A 96 9.84 -11.28 -15.16
C ILE A 96 11.20 -11.90 -14.82
N LYS A 97 11.36 -13.22 -15.00
CA LYS A 97 12.62 -13.93 -14.70
C LYS A 97 13.82 -13.48 -15.54
N ARG A 98 13.58 -12.80 -16.66
CA ARG A 98 14.61 -12.32 -17.60
C ARG A 98 15.11 -10.89 -17.30
N LYS A 99 14.54 -10.22 -16.31
CA LYS A 99 15.05 -8.94 -15.76
C LYS A 99 15.88 -9.18 -14.52
#